data_AF-A0A553G9T3-F1
#
_entry.id   AF-A0A553G9T3-F1
#
_cell.length_a   1.000
_cell.length_b   1.000
_cell.length_c   1.000
_cell.angle_alpha   90.00
_cell.angle_beta   90.00
_cell.angle_gamma   90.00
#
_symmetry.space_group_name_H-M   'P 1'
#
loop_
_entity.id
_entity.type
_entity.pdbx_description
1 polymer ?
#
loop_
_entity_poly.entity_id
_entity_poly.type
_entity_poly.pdbx_seq_one_letter_code
_entity_poly.pdbx_strand_id
1 'polypeptide(L)'
;MAHIRSLLILCVVVIGSFLYYCTKQERVVKTMSFNIRYDNPNDGINAWANRKALVYSFLKEATPDIIGFQEVMKHQLDDIQINLEQYHYVGAGRDDGKEKGEFTPVFYLKNKYELLASSYFWLSETPEIPGSVSWGATYPRIVSWVQLKDIQQGYIFYVFNTHFSHMSSYARNESTILLLKKMNTIASGAPLILTGDFNAQPNERMYTTMTENWQDFDQLWDSRELPLDNKPVSIQTYNGFNDETPEVVIDHIFVNGFFDAKHFNTYKVKEDGIYISDHYPIMADLSFRLNQREAQGAVKKLKQNTPAPLIEPQPLCFYDSSKVQISSQGSNTNIYYTLNGEIPDTSSALYNKAITIKNSGQLKARAFQHNMYPSATVSQQYIKKIPTKARLIEVIPQPDEQYFSGSYAALFDGQQGSIDQFNDKYWIGFNGTDNDFLFDFKQRSNIREVYLSCLSHPAKWVATPSMIEISISNDGITYKKIHTASYQASFDESQSQHHLLHMPFKARARYLKISVYNAGLLPATHSAKGNPSWLLIDELVVQ
;
A
#
# COMPACT_ATOMS: atom_id res chain seq x y z
N MET A 1 47.63 -45.07 -2.22
CA MET A 1 46.78 -44.20 -3.06
C MET A 1 45.34 -44.02 -2.55
N ALA A 2 44.77 -44.95 -1.77
CA ALA A 2 43.41 -44.78 -1.23
C ALA A 2 43.29 -43.71 -0.11
N HIS A 3 44.30 -43.56 0.76
CA HIS A 3 44.24 -42.61 1.88
C HIS A 3 44.36 -41.12 1.49
N ILE A 4 44.90 -40.80 0.31
CA ILE A 4 45.03 -39.41 -0.17
C ILE A 4 43.70 -38.92 -0.79
N ARG A 5 42.88 -39.82 -1.35
CA ARG A 5 41.56 -39.49 -1.91
C ARG A 5 40.53 -39.19 -0.81
N SER A 6 40.59 -39.84 0.34
CA SER A 6 39.69 -39.57 1.46
C SER A 6 39.97 -38.24 2.17
N LEU A 7 41.23 -37.79 2.21
CA LEU A 7 41.60 -36.50 2.80
C LEU A 7 41.17 -35.30 1.91
N LEU A 8 41.26 -35.46 0.58
CA LEU A 8 40.80 -34.45 -0.39
C LEU A 8 39.27 -34.29 -0.42
N ILE A 9 38.52 -35.38 -0.24
CA ILE A 9 37.05 -35.32 -0.16
C ILE A 9 36.60 -34.68 1.17
N LEU A 10 37.31 -34.93 2.28
CA LEU A 10 37.00 -34.30 3.56
C LEU A 10 37.30 -32.78 3.54
N CYS A 11 38.39 -32.35 2.89
CA CYS A 11 38.70 -30.92 2.72
C CYS A 11 37.70 -30.20 1.80
N VAL A 12 37.20 -30.84 0.73
CA VAL A 12 36.19 -30.25 -0.15
C VAL A 12 34.81 -30.16 0.52
N VAL A 13 34.45 -31.11 1.40
CA VAL A 13 33.21 -31.05 2.19
C VAL A 13 33.30 -30.00 3.31
N VAL A 14 34.46 -29.80 3.93
CA VAL A 14 34.66 -28.76 4.96
C VAL A 14 34.75 -27.36 4.35
N ILE A 15 35.33 -27.20 3.15
CA ILE A 15 35.33 -25.92 2.42
C ILE A 15 33.95 -25.63 1.81
N GLY A 16 33.23 -26.66 1.34
CA GLY A 16 31.86 -26.55 0.84
C GLY A 16 30.82 -26.21 1.92
N SER A 17 31.06 -26.61 3.17
CA SER A 17 30.22 -26.22 4.32
C SER A 17 30.61 -24.86 4.93
N PHE A 18 31.85 -24.41 4.74
CA PHE A 18 32.23 -23.01 5.05
C PHE A 18 31.70 -22.00 4.02
N LEU A 19 31.53 -22.40 2.76
CA LEU A 19 30.96 -21.53 1.70
C LEU A 19 29.42 -21.43 1.72
N TYR A 20 28.71 -22.31 2.47
CA TYR A 20 27.26 -22.18 2.68
C TYR A 20 26.91 -21.32 3.90
N TYR A 21 27.87 -21.02 4.77
CA TYR A 21 27.83 -19.82 5.61
C TYR A 21 28.21 -18.62 4.74
N CYS A 22 27.41 -18.36 3.70
CA CYS A 22 27.30 -17.01 3.17
C CYS A 22 26.84 -16.18 4.36
N THR A 23 27.76 -15.44 4.99
CA THR A 23 27.44 -14.52 6.07
C THR A 23 26.40 -13.57 5.51
N LYS A 24 25.12 -13.83 5.83
CA LYS A 24 24.03 -12.92 5.49
C LYS A 24 24.41 -11.59 6.10
N GLN A 25 24.90 -10.67 5.27
CA GLN A 25 25.30 -9.36 5.70
C GLN A 25 24.10 -8.75 6.44
N GLU A 26 24.33 -8.28 7.64
CA GLU A 26 23.28 -7.71 8.49
C GLU A 26 22.63 -6.54 7.74
N ARG A 27 21.34 -6.68 7.43
CA ARG A 27 20.60 -5.66 6.68
C ARG A 27 20.26 -4.52 7.63
N VAL A 28 20.77 -3.34 7.27
CA VAL A 28 20.42 -2.09 7.93
C VAL A 28 19.30 -1.42 7.15
N VAL A 29 18.26 -0.99 7.87
CA VAL A 29 17.16 -0.16 7.39
C VAL A 29 17.44 1.26 7.87
N LYS A 30 17.83 2.14 6.94
CA LYS A 30 18.05 3.57 7.24
C LYS A 30 16.70 4.27 7.34
N THR A 31 16.25 4.58 8.55
CA THR A 31 14.95 5.19 8.80
C THR A 31 15.10 6.65 9.19
N MET A 32 14.39 7.54 8.51
CA MET A 32 14.37 8.97 8.81
C MET A 32 12.99 9.43 9.29
N SER A 33 12.95 10.33 10.28
CA SER A 33 11.78 11.15 10.61
C SER A 33 12.12 12.60 10.31
N PHE A 34 11.27 13.30 9.56
CA PHE A 34 11.54 14.67 9.15
C PHE A 34 10.25 15.50 9.00
N ASN A 35 10.00 16.39 9.95
CA ASN A 35 8.98 17.43 9.78
C ASN A 35 9.54 18.45 8.80
N ILE A 36 8.94 18.53 7.62
CA ILE A 36 9.45 19.38 6.54
C ILE A 36 8.89 20.78 6.61
N ARG A 37 8.08 21.15 7.61
CA ARG A 37 7.34 22.42 7.70
C ARG A 37 6.38 22.63 6.54
N TYR A 38 5.11 22.91 6.82
CA TYR A 38 4.16 23.22 5.75
C TYR A 38 4.57 24.50 5.01
N ASP A 39 4.13 24.64 3.76
CA ASP A 39 4.40 25.84 2.99
C ASP A 39 3.66 27.06 3.56
N ASN A 40 4.40 27.91 4.27
CA ASN A 40 3.93 29.16 4.83
C ASN A 40 4.74 30.35 4.27
N PRO A 41 4.12 31.25 3.50
CA PRO A 41 4.78 32.46 3.00
C PRO A 41 5.34 33.37 4.10
N ASN A 42 4.83 33.27 5.33
CA ASN A 42 5.30 34.07 6.47
C ASN A 42 6.61 33.55 7.08
N ASP A 43 7.13 32.39 6.64
CA ASP A 43 8.43 31.88 7.09
C ASP A 43 9.62 32.66 6.46
N GLY A 44 9.34 33.69 5.65
CA GLY A 44 10.34 34.63 5.13
C GLY A 44 11.38 33.94 4.25
N ILE A 45 12.67 34.07 4.59
CA ILE A 45 13.75 33.43 3.84
C ILE A 45 13.62 31.88 3.87
N ASN A 46 12.96 31.32 4.88
CA ASN A 46 12.76 29.88 5.05
C ASN A 46 11.43 29.36 4.46
N ALA A 47 10.70 30.18 3.68
CA ALA A 47 9.53 29.70 2.94
C ALA A 47 9.88 28.52 2.02
N TRP A 48 8.94 27.60 1.77
CA TRP A 48 9.18 26.34 1.02
C TRP A 48 9.89 26.56 -0.31
N ALA A 49 9.48 27.58 -1.07
CA ALA A 49 10.05 27.91 -2.37
C ALA A 49 11.58 28.10 -2.34
N ASN A 50 12.12 28.57 -1.22
CA ASN A 50 13.55 28.86 -1.05
C ASN A 50 14.35 27.66 -0.55
N ARG A 51 13.72 26.76 0.22
CA ARG A 51 14.42 25.62 0.85
C ARG A 51 14.22 24.27 0.16
N LYS A 52 13.23 24.13 -0.72
CA LYS A 52 12.89 22.84 -1.36
C LYS A 52 14.06 22.18 -2.09
N ALA A 53 14.91 22.95 -2.78
CA ALA A 53 16.09 22.42 -3.47
C ALA A 53 17.13 21.84 -2.50
N LEU A 54 17.32 22.50 -1.35
CA LEU A 54 18.20 22.03 -0.28
C LEU A 54 17.65 20.74 0.35
N VAL A 55 16.34 20.68 0.57
CA VAL A 55 15.65 19.46 1.06
C VAL A 55 15.91 18.27 0.13
N TYR A 56 15.73 18.42 -1.18
CA TYR A 56 15.97 17.31 -2.12
C TYR A 56 17.43 16.89 -2.18
N SER A 57 18.34 17.86 -2.16
CA SER A 57 19.78 17.59 -2.21
C SER A 57 20.22 16.82 -0.96
N PHE A 58 19.77 17.26 0.22
CA PHE A 58 19.99 16.56 1.47
C PHE A 58 19.46 15.13 1.43
N LEU A 59 18.22 14.91 0.98
CA LEU A 59 17.61 13.57 0.95
C LEU A 59 18.34 12.62 -0.02
N LYS A 60 18.82 13.14 -1.15
CA LYS A 60 19.62 12.37 -2.12
C LYS A 60 21.00 11.99 -1.56
N GLU A 61 21.59 12.83 -0.72
CA GLU A 61 22.85 12.55 -0.04
C GLU A 61 22.67 11.59 1.15
N ALA A 62 21.66 11.82 2.00
CA ALA A 62 21.40 11.01 3.18
C ALA A 62 20.99 9.57 2.82
N THR A 63 20.38 9.35 1.66
CA THR A 63 19.93 8.04 1.14
C THR A 63 19.11 7.20 2.15
N PRO A 64 18.09 7.77 2.81
CA PRO A 64 17.25 7.00 3.74
C PRO A 64 16.47 5.91 2.98
N ASP A 65 16.29 4.75 3.61
CA ASP A 65 15.51 3.66 3.04
C ASP A 65 14.01 3.90 3.21
N ILE A 66 13.66 4.53 4.33
CA ILE A 66 12.31 4.82 4.80
C ILE A 66 12.30 6.24 5.36
N ILE A 67 11.28 7.03 5.02
CA ILE A 67 11.11 8.41 5.51
C ILE A 67 9.68 8.60 6.00
N GLY A 68 9.51 8.98 7.26
CA GLY A 68 8.28 9.56 7.76
C GLY A 68 8.35 11.08 7.68
N PHE A 69 7.53 11.69 6.83
CA PHE A 69 7.41 13.15 6.76
C PHE A 69 6.23 13.67 7.57
N GLN A 70 6.32 14.91 8.06
CA GLN A 70 5.21 15.62 8.71
C GLN A 70 5.02 17.01 8.07
N GLU A 71 3.84 17.59 8.24
CA GLU A 71 3.43 18.91 7.71
C GLU A 71 3.45 19.04 6.18
N VAL A 72 3.34 17.93 5.45
CA VAL A 72 3.45 17.98 3.99
C VAL A 72 2.14 18.45 3.36
N MET A 73 2.12 19.59 2.69
CA MET A 73 0.97 20.00 1.87
C MET A 73 0.95 19.23 0.54
N LYS A 74 -0.22 19.11 -0.10
CA LYS A 74 -0.37 18.34 -1.36
C LYS A 74 0.64 18.74 -2.45
N HIS A 75 0.87 20.04 -2.65
CA HIS A 75 1.85 20.51 -3.64
C HIS A 75 3.30 20.22 -3.23
N GLN A 76 3.63 20.29 -1.94
CA GLN A 76 4.95 19.87 -1.44
C GLN A 76 5.16 18.37 -1.64
N LEU A 77 4.11 17.56 -1.41
CA LEU A 77 4.12 16.12 -1.65
C LEU A 77 4.40 15.80 -3.11
N ASP A 78 3.72 16.49 -4.03
CA ASP A 78 3.92 16.33 -5.47
C ASP A 78 5.35 16.71 -5.89
N ASP A 79 5.85 17.85 -5.40
CA ASP A 79 7.22 18.27 -5.68
C ASP A 79 8.26 17.25 -5.16
N ILE A 80 8.06 16.72 -3.95
CA ILE A 80 8.94 15.70 -3.35
C ILE A 80 8.91 14.41 -4.18
N GLN A 81 7.72 13.93 -4.55
CA GLN A 81 7.57 12.67 -5.31
C GLN A 81 8.23 12.75 -6.69
N ILE A 82 8.17 13.91 -7.35
CA ILE A 82 8.87 14.14 -8.63
C ILE A 82 10.40 14.07 -8.43
N ASN A 83 10.92 14.63 -7.34
CA ASN A 83 12.36 14.72 -7.09
C ASN A 83 12.97 13.47 -6.44
N LEU A 84 12.13 12.59 -5.89
CA LEU A 84 12.48 11.34 -5.23
C LEU A 84 11.77 10.15 -5.91
N GLU A 85 11.85 10.09 -7.25
CA GLU A 85 11.14 9.10 -8.07
C GLU A 85 11.42 7.65 -7.70
N GLN A 86 12.53 7.34 -7.03
CA GLN A 86 12.89 5.99 -6.57
C GLN A 86 12.04 5.51 -5.38
N TYR A 87 11.32 6.42 -4.71
CA TYR A 87 10.43 6.10 -3.59
C TYR A 87 8.99 5.92 -4.06
N HIS A 88 8.26 5.10 -3.32
CA HIS A 88 6.80 5.14 -3.28
C HIS A 88 6.38 5.70 -1.92
N TYR A 89 5.17 6.25 -1.82
CA TYR A 89 4.65 6.73 -0.56
C TYR A 89 3.24 6.23 -0.29
N VAL A 90 2.90 6.18 1.00
CA VAL A 90 1.54 6.00 1.49
C VAL A 90 1.23 7.15 2.45
N GLY A 91 0.10 7.82 2.23
CA GLY A 91 -0.42 8.84 3.14
C GLY A 91 -1.63 9.54 2.53
N ALA A 92 -2.42 10.20 3.38
CA ALA A 92 -3.59 10.97 2.96
C ALA A 92 -3.64 12.31 3.69
N GLY A 93 -4.31 13.29 3.07
CA GLY A 93 -4.59 14.58 3.67
C GLY A 93 -5.47 14.42 4.91
N ARG A 94 -5.05 15.04 6.03
CA ARG A 94 -5.71 14.86 7.34
C ARG A 94 -7.12 15.43 7.42
N ASP A 95 -7.54 16.29 6.50
CA ASP A 95 -8.85 16.94 6.60
C ASP A 95 -9.97 16.10 5.97
N ASP A 96 -9.68 15.31 4.94
CA ASP A 96 -10.69 14.57 4.18
C ASP A 96 -10.33 13.12 3.84
N GLY A 97 -9.14 12.67 4.26
CA GLY A 97 -8.66 11.32 3.95
C GLY A 97 -8.29 11.13 2.49
N LYS A 98 -8.08 12.23 1.76
CA LYS A 98 -7.70 12.27 0.35
C LYS A 98 -6.54 13.24 0.16
N GLU A 99 -6.84 14.48 -0.21
CA GLU A 99 -5.86 15.48 -0.64
C GLU A 99 -5.88 16.77 0.17
N LYS A 100 -6.85 16.95 1.07
CA LYS A 100 -6.97 18.19 1.85
C LYS A 100 -6.25 18.11 3.19
N GLY A 101 -5.60 19.21 3.54
CA GLY A 101 -4.81 19.36 4.75
C GLY A 101 -3.40 18.79 4.62
N GLU A 102 -2.65 18.88 5.70
CA GLU A 102 -1.31 18.30 5.80
C GLU A 102 -1.37 16.77 5.75
N PHE A 103 -0.33 16.16 5.20
CA PHE A 103 -0.09 14.73 5.17
C PHE A 103 0.98 14.33 6.19
N THR A 104 0.94 13.07 6.61
CA THR A 104 2.01 12.40 7.37
C THR A 104 2.52 11.16 6.62
N PRO A 105 3.03 11.29 5.39
CA PRO A 105 3.27 10.15 4.51
C PRO A 105 4.46 9.30 4.99
N VAL A 106 4.41 8.01 4.67
CA VAL A 106 5.56 7.10 4.76
C VAL A 106 6.10 6.86 3.36
N PHE A 107 7.32 7.31 3.10
CA PHE A 107 8.08 7.03 1.88
C PHE A 107 8.98 5.82 2.10
N TYR A 108 9.13 4.97 1.09
CA TYR A 108 10.03 3.82 1.11
C TYR A 108 10.62 3.50 -0.28
N LEU A 109 11.83 2.95 -0.32
CA LEU A 109 12.51 2.60 -1.56
C LEU A 109 11.86 1.39 -2.28
N LYS A 110 11.39 1.61 -3.52
CA LYS A 110 10.68 0.61 -4.34
C LYS A 110 11.51 -0.64 -4.66
N ASN A 111 12.83 -0.47 -4.80
CA ASN A 111 13.74 -1.56 -5.12
C ASN A 111 14.21 -2.36 -3.89
N LYS A 112 13.90 -1.88 -2.67
CA LYS A 112 14.27 -2.56 -1.42
C LYS A 112 13.07 -3.22 -0.76
N TYR A 113 11.87 -2.67 -0.93
CA TYR A 113 10.68 -3.13 -0.21
C TYR A 113 9.48 -3.37 -1.12
N GLU A 114 8.81 -4.49 -0.87
CA GLU A 114 7.50 -4.82 -1.41
C GLU A 114 6.42 -4.36 -0.41
N LEU A 115 5.43 -3.60 -0.87
CA LEU A 115 4.30 -3.17 -0.05
C LEU A 115 3.26 -4.29 0.02
N LEU A 116 3.00 -4.78 1.24
CA LEU A 116 2.04 -5.86 1.47
C LEU A 116 0.66 -5.34 1.91
N ALA A 117 0.65 -4.26 2.69
CA ALA A 117 -0.57 -3.61 3.17
C ALA A 117 -0.27 -2.17 3.59
N SER A 118 -1.30 -1.33 3.61
CA SER A 118 -1.18 0.06 4.04
C SER A 118 -2.53 0.66 4.36
N SER A 119 -2.57 1.60 5.30
CA SER A 119 -3.74 2.44 5.55
C SER A 119 -3.33 3.69 6.31
N TYR A 120 -4.31 4.46 6.71
CA TYR A 120 -4.20 5.56 7.65
C TYR A 120 -5.43 5.59 8.57
N PHE A 121 -5.33 6.31 9.68
CA PHE A 121 -6.43 6.55 10.64
C PHE A 121 -6.19 7.85 11.42
N TRP A 122 -7.26 8.43 11.98
CA TRP A 122 -7.20 9.65 12.76
C TRP A 122 -6.95 9.39 14.23
N LEU A 123 -6.22 10.30 14.88
CA LEU A 123 -6.01 10.31 16.32
C LEU A 123 -7.18 11.02 16.98
N SER A 124 -8.31 10.31 17.07
CA SER A 124 -9.58 10.79 17.63
C SER A 124 -10.37 9.63 18.24
N GLU A 125 -11.50 9.94 18.88
CA GLU A 125 -12.46 8.94 19.38
C GLU A 125 -13.14 8.18 18.23
N THR A 126 -13.08 8.70 17.01
CA THR A 126 -13.63 8.12 15.77
C THR A 126 -12.54 8.02 14.70
N PRO A 127 -11.53 7.16 14.91
CA PRO A 127 -10.31 7.10 14.09
C PRO A 127 -10.55 6.74 12.62
N GLU A 128 -11.74 6.24 12.28
CA GLU A 128 -12.20 5.93 10.93
C GLU A 128 -12.83 7.11 10.18
N ILE A 129 -13.26 8.16 10.90
CA ILE A 129 -13.95 9.30 10.32
C ILE A 129 -12.92 10.34 9.84
N PRO A 130 -12.86 10.64 8.53
CA PRO A 130 -11.94 11.65 8.02
C PRO A 130 -12.16 13.03 8.63
N GLY A 131 -11.07 13.69 9.00
CA GLY A 131 -11.11 15.03 9.59
C GLY A 131 -11.63 15.07 11.03
N SER A 132 -11.76 13.93 11.70
CA SER A 132 -12.19 13.89 13.11
C SER A 132 -11.16 14.51 14.06
N VAL A 133 -11.66 15.17 15.11
CA VAL A 133 -10.88 15.88 16.11
C VAL A 133 -11.42 15.54 17.50
N SER A 134 -10.55 15.19 18.43
CA SER A 134 -10.93 14.86 19.81
C SER A 134 -9.94 15.44 20.84
N TRP A 135 -10.31 15.33 22.11
CA TRP A 135 -9.44 15.59 23.27
C TRP A 135 -8.81 17.00 23.32
N GLY A 136 -9.49 17.96 22.70
CA GLY A 136 -9.05 19.37 22.65
C GLY A 136 -7.91 19.63 21.65
N ALA A 137 -7.65 18.74 20.70
CA ALA A 137 -6.79 19.07 19.57
C ALA A 137 -7.42 20.18 18.71
N THR A 138 -6.59 21.08 18.18
CA THR A 138 -7.06 22.18 17.31
C THR A 138 -7.32 21.73 15.87
N TYR A 139 -6.63 20.68 15.43
CA TYR A 139 -6.67 20.16 14.06
C TYR A 139 -6.82 18.64 14.07
N PRO A 140 -7.40 18.04 13.01
CA PRO A 140 -7.37 16.59 12.82
C PRO A 140 -5.92 16.12 12.79
N ARG A 141 -5.61 15.00 13.45
CA ARG A 141 -4.28 14.39 13.44
C ARG A 141 -4.39 12.99 12.87
N ILE A 142 -3.42 12.57 12.05
CA ILE A 142 -3.50 11.35 11.25
C ILE A 142 -2.21 10.53 11.36
N VAL A 143 -2.37 9.21 11.41
CA VAL A 143 -1.31 8.22 11.35
C VAL A 143 -1.38 7.55 9.99
N SER A 144 -0.27 7.51 9.25
CA SER A 144 -0.12 6.69 8.04
C SER A 144 0.77 5.50 8.34
N TRP A 145 0.48 4.33 7.75
CA TRP A 145 1.29 3.16 7.97
C TRP A 145 1.38 2.22 6.78
N VAL A 146 2.48 1.48 6.72
CA VAL A 146 2.78 0.46 5.72
C VAL A 146 3.26 -0.83 6.37
N GLN A 147 2.89 -1.96 5.79
CA GLN A 147 3.49 -3.27 6.02
C GLN A 147 4.42 -3.54 4.84
N LEU A 148 5.71 -3.63 5.12
CA LEU A 148 6.75 -3.82 4.12
C LEU A 148 7.39 -5.18 4.25
N LYS A 149 7.82 -5.74 3.12
CA LYS A 149 8.70 -6.90 3.04
C LYS A 149 10.02 -6.49 2.41
N ASP A 150 11.12 -6.66 3.14
CA ASP A 150 12.47 -6.48 2.56
C ASP A 150 12.69 -7.56 1.49
N ILE A 151 12.95 -7.14 0.26
CA ILE A 151 13.04 -8.02 -0.91
C ILE A 151 14.24 -8.98 -0.80
N GLN A 152 15.33 -8.52 -0.18
CA GLN A 152 16.57 -9.28 -0.09
C GLN A 152 16.52 -10.36 1.00
N GLN A 153 15.97 -10.02 2.16
CA GLN A 153 15.99 -10.90 3.34
C GLN A 153 14.65 -11.55 3.64
N GLY A 154 13.55 -11.05 3.06
CA GLY A 154 12.19 -11.54 3.27
C GLY A 154 11.57 -11.10 4.59
N TYR A 155 12.23 -10.22 5.36
CA TYR A 155 11.71 -9.75 6.64
C TYR A 155 10.50 -8.85 6.43
N ILE A 156 9.49 -9.06 7.27
CA ILE A 156 8.25 -8.29 7.25
C ILE A 156 8.17 -7.45 8.51
N PHE A 157 7.87 -6.18 8.33
CA PHE A 157 7.82 -5.21 9.39
C PHE A 157 6.83 -4.10 9.04
N TYR A 158 6.46 -3.34 10.05
CA TYR A 158 5.52 -2.23 9.93
C TYR A 158 6.24 -0.91 10.15
N VAL A 159 5.83 0.10 9.42
CA VAL A 159 6.25 1.48 9.64
C VAL A 159 5.01 2.33 9.84
N PHE A 160 4.96 3.02 10.96
CA PHE A 160 3.94 4.01 11.29
C PHE A 160 4.58 5.39 11.28
N ASN A 161 3.85 6.40 10.81
CA ASN A 161 4.27 7.79 10.85
C ASN A 161 3.12 8.69 11.29
N THR A 162 3.41 9.68 12.11
CA THR A 162 2.38 10.54 12.72
C THR A 162 2.89 11.96 13.01
N HIS A 163 1.93 12.86 13.30
CA HIS A 163 2.19 14.20 13.80
C HIS A 163 1.14 14.53 14.88
N PHE A 164 1.57 14.69 16.13
CA PHE A 164 0.68 14.90 17.29
C PHE A 164 0.26 16.36 17.46
N SER A 165 -0.72 16.59 18.34
CA SER A 165 -1.21 17.92 18.68
C SER A 165 -0.17 18.75 19.46
N HIS A 166 0.14 19.96 18.98
CA HIS A 166 1.00 20.92 19.68
C HIS A 166 0.29 21.56 20.89
N MET A 167 -1.01 21.86 20.80
CA MET A 167 -1.72 22.64 21.83
C MET A 167 -2.21 21.83 23.04
N SER A 168 -2.58 20.56 22.86
CA SER A 168 -3.27 19.79 23.90
C SER A 168 -2.44 18.60 24.34
N SER A 169 -1.85 18.69 25.54
CA SER A 169 -1.17 17.57 26.20
C SER A 169 -2.14 16.41 26.49
N TYR A 170 -3.41 16.72 26.78
CA TYR A 170 -4.46 15.71 26.91
C TYR A 170 -4.65 14.93 25.61
N ALA A 171 -4.75 15.64 24.47
CA ALA A 171 -4.81 14.99 23.16
C ALA A 171 -3.58 14.14 22.86
N ARG A 172 -2.36 14.59 23.21
CA ARG A 172 -1.15 13.79 23.04
C ARG A 172 -1.21 12.48 23.83
N ASN A 173 -1.62 12.54 25.09
CA ASN A 173 -1.72 11.35 25.94
C ASN A 173 -2.76 10.35 25.43
N GLU A 174 -3.97 10.81 25.09
CA GLU A 174 -5.01 9.93 24.53
C GLU A 174 -4.63 9.39 23.15
N SER A 175 -3.98 10.21 22.31
CA SER A 175 -3.42 9.77 21.03
C SER A 175 -2.37 8.68 21.20
N THR A 176 -1.53 8.76 22.24
CA THR A 176 -0.53 7.73 22.55
C THR A 176 -1.19 6.41 22.87
N ILE A 177 -2.22 6.42 23.73
CA ILE A 177 -2.95 5.21 24.11
C ILE A 177 -3.67 4.60 22.90
N LEU A 178 -4.33 5.42 22.08
CA LEU A 178 -4.98 4.96 20.84
C LEU A 178 -3.95 4.38 19.87
N LEU A 179 -2.81 5.06 19.67
CA LEU A 179 -1.76 4.63 18.75
C LEU A 179 -1.16 3.30 19.19
N LEU A 180 -0.82 3.12 20.47
CA LEU A 180 -0.33 1.83 21.00
C LEU A 180 -1.35 0.71 20.78
N LYS A 181 -2.63 0.95 21.06
CA LYS A 181 -3.72 0.00 20.77
C LYS A 181 -3.78 -0.36 19.29
N LYS A 182 -3.79 0.63 18.39
CA LYS A 182 -3.86 0.42 16.95
C LYS A 182 -2.62 -0.31 16.42
N MET A 183 -1.41 0.06 16.85
CA MET A 183 -0.17 -0.63 16.46
C MET A 183 -0.17 -2.08 16.92
N ASN A 184 -0.55 -2.36 18.17
CA ASN A 184 -0.66 -3.73 18.66
C ASN A 184 -1.66 -4.55 17.83
N THR A 185 -2.79 -3.96 17.51
CA THR A 185 -3.84 -4.60 16.70
C THR A 185 -3.41 -4.82 15.23
N ILE A 186 -2.73 -3.84 14.63
CA ILE A 186 -2.33 -3.86 13.21
C ILE A 186 -1.10 -4.75 12.99
N ALA A 187 -0.06 -4.56 13.82
CA ALA A 187 1.22 -5.26 13.71
C ALA A 187 1.21 -6.60 14.45
N SER A 188 0.36 -6.78 15.47
CA SER A 188 0.22 -8.03 16.23
C SER A 188 1.57 -8.58 16.72
N GLY A 189 2.38 -7.70 17.33
CA GLY A 189 3.71 -8.04 17.82
C GLY A 189 4.79 -8.22 16.74
N ALA A 190 4.51 -7.89 15.47
CA ALA A 190 5.52 -7.86 14.41
C ALA A 190 6.58 -6.78 14.63
N PRO A 191 7.78 -6.91 14.01
CA PRO A 191 8.76 -5.83 14.00
C PRO A 191 8.09 -4.54 13.53
N LEU A 192 8.19 -3.49 14.33
CA LEU A 192 7.59 -2.20 14.00
C LEU A 192 8.55 -1.04 14.27
N ILE A 193 8.43 -0.04 13.40
CA ILE A 193 9.10 1.25 13.46
C ILE A 193 8.00 2.31 13.52
N LEU A 194 8.13 3.28 14.41
CA LEU A 194 7.23 4.42 14.54
C LEU A 194 8.06 5.70 14.44
N THR A 195 7.79 6.52 13.43
CA THR A 195 8.38 7.84 13.25
C THR A 195 7.35 8.93 13.54
N GLY A 196 7.79 10.14 13.84
CA GLY A 196 6.88 11.27 13.90
C GLY A 196 7.41 12.48 14.64
N ASP A 197 6.67 13.57 14.49
CA ASP A 197 6.69 14.74 15.37
C ASP A 197 5.62 14.54 16.44
N PHE A 198 6.04 14.32 17.68
CA PHE A 198 5.14 14.03 18.79
C PHE A 198 4.73 15.28 19.58
N ASN A 199 5.33 16.45 19.27
CA ASN A 199 5.10 17.69 20.02
C ASN A 199 5.20 17.52 21.55
N ALA A 200 6.04 16.59 22.02
CA ALA A 200 6.24 16.32 23.43
C ALA A 200 7.69 15.93 23.72
N GLN A 201 8.24 16.53 24.77
CA GLN A 201 9.61 16.31 25.25
C GLN A 201 9.74 14.93 25.94
N PRO A 202 10.96 14.38 26.09
CA PRO A 202 11.18 13.08 26.73
C PRO A 202 10.71 12.99 28.20
N ASN A 203 10.54 14.13 28.88
CA ASN A 203 10.04 14.21 30.24
C ASN A 203 8.51 14.30 30.34
N GLU A 204 7.78 14.32 29.22
CA GLU A 204 6.32 14.35 29.20
C GLU A 204 5.72 12.93 29.23
N ARG A 205 4.48 12.84 29.71
CA ARG A 205 3.74 11.58 29.86
C ARG A 205 3.58 10.79 28.56
N MET A 206 3.47 11.48 27.42
CA MET A 206 3.44 10.87 26.09
C MET A 206 4.64 9.93 25.92
N TYR A 207 5.84 10.44 26.18
CA TYR A 207 7.09 9.71 25.98
C TYR A 207 7.17 8.51 26.92
N THR A 208 6.91 8.71 28.23
CA THR A 208 6.95 7.61 29.20
C THR A 208 5.92 6.53 28.91
N THR A 209 4.71 6.91 28.45
CA THR A 209 3.67 5.96 28.04
C THR A 209 4.09 5.13 26.82
N MET A 210 4.91 5.68 25.93
CA MET A 210 5.44 4.98 24.76
C MET A 210 6.60 4.04 25.11
N THR A 211 7.47 4.46 26.04
CA THR A 211 8.76 3.79 26.32
C THR A 211 8.75 2.86 27.51
N GLU A 212 7.70 2.87 28.32
CA GLU A 212 7.48 1.94 29.41
C GLU A 212 6.36 0.96 29.06
N ASN A 213 6.36 -0.24 29.66
CA ASN A 213 5.26 -1.18 29.48
C ASN A 213 3.97 -0.56 29.99
N TRP A 214 3.05 -0.27 29.08
CA TRP A 214 1.73 0.28 29.40
C TRP A 214 0.68 -0.81 29.28
N GLN A 215 0.12 -1.26 30.41
CA GLN A 215 -0.84 -2.36 30.45
C GLN A 215 -0.29 -3.63 29.76
N ASP A 216 -1.00 -4.16 28.75
CA ASP A 216 -0.65 -5.36 28.00
C ASP A 216 0.16 -5.05 26.72
N PHE A 217 0.61 -3.80 26.53
CA PHE A 217 1.37 -3.39 25.34
C PHE A 217 2.87 -3.43 25.61
N ASP A 218 3.60 -4.08 24.70
CA ASP A 218 5.06 -4.07 24.72
C ASP A 218 5.58 -2.64 24.59
N GLN A 219 6.53 -2.26 25.46
CA GLN A 219 7.23 -0.99 25.34
C GLN A 219 7.88 -0.82 23.96
N LEU A 220 7.95 0.43 23.50
CA LEU A 220 8.85 0.81 22.42
C LEU A 220 10.15 1.37 23.02
N TRP A 221 11.21 1.38 22.22
CA TRP A 221 12.46 2.02 22.55
C TRP A 221 12.66 3.19 21.61
N ASP A 222 13.01 4.36 22.14
CA ASP A 222 13.55 5.42 21.29
C ASP A 222 14.91 4.95 20.78
N SER A 223 15.06 4.93 19.45
CA SER A 223 16.29 4.46 18.81
C SER A 223 17.54 5.21 19.25
N ARG A 224 17.41 6.46 19.73
CA ARG A 224 18.54 7.24 20.27
C ARG A 224 19.06 6.71 21.63
N GLU A 225 18.21 6.00 22.37
CA GLU A 225 18.51 5.45 23.70
C GLU A 225 18.99 3.98 23.64
N LEU A 226 19.00 3.37 22.44
CA LEU A 226 19.55 2.05 22.24
C LEU A 226 21.10 2.06 22.30
N PRO A 227 21.75 0.91 22.49
CA PRO A 227 23.21 0.83 22.42
C PRO A 227 23.72 1.17 21.01
N LEU A 228 24.27 2.36 20.84
CA LEU A 228 24.82 2.85 19.56
C LEU A 228 26.32 2.59 19.45
N ASP A 229 26.81 2.42 18.22
CA ASP A 229 28.25 2.31 17.92
C ASP A 229 28.98 3.61 18.29
N ASN A 230 28.30 4.75 18.13
CA ASN A 230 28.77 6.08 18.54
C ASN A 230 27.63 6.89 19.13
N LYS A 231 27.92 7.70 20.16
CA LYS A 231 26.92 8.62 20.72
C LYS A 231 26.58 9.73 19.71
N PRO A 232 25.31 10.15 19.61
CA PRO A 232 24.91 11.24 18.74
C PRO A 232 25.57 12.54 19.17
N VAL A 233 26.02 13.33 18.19
CA VAL A 233 26.63 14.65 18.43
C VAL A 233 25.61 15.65 18.99
N SER A 234 24.34 15.52 18.58
CA SER A 234 23.22 16.32 19.09
C SER A 234 21.95 15.48 19.04
N ILE A 235 21.04 15.73 19.99
CA ILE A 235 19.71 15.09 20.06
C ILE A 235 18.58 16.08 19.79
N GLN A 236 18.87 17.39 19.70
CA GLN A 236 17.91 18.45 19.41
C GLN A 236 17.22 18.18 18.08
N THR A 237 15.89 18.26 18.03
CA THR A 237 15.13 18.01 16.80
C THR A 237 14.38 19.24 16.31
N TYR A 238 14.18 20.25 17.16
CA TYR A 238 13.53 21.50 16.79
C TYR A 238 14.48 22.69 16.86
N ASN A 239 14.46 23.53 15.83
CA ASN A 239 15.27 24.74 15.71
C ASN A 239 14.45 26.02 15.53
N GLY A 240 13.17 25.95 15.15
CA GLY A 240 12.32 27.14 15.04
C GLY A 240 12.86 28.20 14.07
N PHE A 241 13.67 27.80 13.08
CA PHE A 241 14.43 28.68 12.20
C PHE A 241 15.42 29.61 12.92
N ASN A 242 15.95 29.20 14.06
CA ASN A 242 16.87 29.99 14.88
C ASN A 242 17.96 29.11 15.53
N ASP A 243 19.23 29.51 15.36
CA ASP A 243 20.39 28.82 15.94
C ASP A 243 20.43 28.91 17.46
N GLU A 244 19.74 29.91 18.05
CA GLU A 244 19.67 30.15 19.49
C GLU A 244 18.53 29.37 20.17
N THR A 245 17.74 28.61 19.41
CA THR A 245 16.64 27.81 19.97
C THR A 245 17.19 26.80 20.99
N PRO A 246 16.64 26.78 22.22
CA PRO A 246 17.02 25.80 23.24
C PRO A 246 16.87 24.36 22.76
N GLU A 247 17.56 23.42 23.41
CA GLU A 247 17.42 22.01 23.09
C GLU A 247 15.98 21.53 23.32
N VAL A 248 15.31 21.23 22.22
CA VAL A 248 13.94 20.70 22.15
C VAL A 248 14.00 19.42 21.34
N VAL A 249 13.44 18.36 21.92
CA VAL A 249 13.45 16.98 21.42
C VAL A 249 12.01 16.50 21.34
N ILE A 250 11.40 16.62 20.17
CA ILE A 250 9.97 16.30 19.96
C ILE A 250 9.74 15.36 18.78
N ASP A 251 10.75 15.14 17.95
CA ASP A 251 10.72 14.18 16.86
C ASP A 251 11.40 12.90 17.31
N HIS A 252 10.78 11.74 17.07
CA HIS A 252 11.27 10.45 17.56
C HIS A 252 11.21 9.36 16.49
N ILE A 253 12.15 8.41 16.58
CA ILE A 253 12.09 7.13 15.88
C ILE A 253 12.05 6.06 16.96
N PHE A 254 10.85 5.55 17.23
CA PHE A 254 10.61 4.44 18.14
C PHE A 254 10.63 3.10 17.41
N VAL A 255 11.13 2.07 18.08
CA VAL A 255 11.15 0.69 17.58
C VAL A 255 10.73 -0.26 18.68
N ASN A 256 10.14 -1.41 18.32
CA ASN A 256 9.95 -2.48 19.30
C ASN A 256 11.20 -3.38 19.39
N GLY A 257 11.12 -4.43 20.21
CA GLY A 257 12.28 -5.23 20.61
C GLY A 257 12.96 -6.04 19.50
N PHE A 258 12.50 -5.93 18.25
CA PHE A 258 13.04 -6.59 17.07
C PHE A 258 14.14 -5.81 16.36
N PHE A 259 14.43 -4.59 16.82
CA PHE A 259 15.46 -3.75 16.22
C PHE A 259 16.61 -3.46 17.19
N ASP A 260 17.81 -3.47 16.61
CA ASP A 260 18.99 -2.75 17.05
C ASP A 260 19.02 -1.38 16.38
N ALA A 261 19.70 -0.40 17.00
CA ALA A 261 20.14 0.80 16.32
C ALA A 261 21.67 0.85 16.34
N LYS A 262 22.30 0.91 15.17
CA LYS A 262 23.75 1.02 15.06
C LYS A 262 24.22 2.46 15.19
N HIS A 263 23.50 3.35 14.51
CA HIS A 263 23.74 4.78 14.50
C HIS A 263 22.43 5.54 14.68
N PHE A 264 22.53 6.71 15.32
CA PHE A 264 21.48 7.71 15.37
C PHE A 264 22.11 9.08 15.13
N ASN A 265 21.57 9.83 14.16
CA ASN A 265 22.07 11.15 13.80
C ASN A 265 20.93 12.17 13.72
N THR A 266 21.18 13.37 14.23
CA THR A 266 20.42 14.59 13.93
C THR A 266 21.18 15.41 12.89
N TYR A 267 20.54 15.77 11.79
CA TYR A 267 21.14 16.53 10.70
C TYR A 267 20.84 18.03 10.81
N LYS A 268 21.82 18.81 11.29
CA LYS A 268 21.73 20.28 11.35
C LYS A 268 22.11 20.92 10.01
N VAL A 269 21.22 20.83 9.02
CA VAL A 269 21.47 21.34 7.65
C VAL A 269 20.95 22.76 7.48
N LYS A 270 21.86 23.66 7.11
CA LYS A 270 21.60 25.08 6.84
C LYS A 270 22.60 25.57 5.80
N GLU A 271 22.14 26.29 4.78
CA GLU A 271 22.97 26.86 3.72
C GLU A 271 22.58 28.33 3.51
N ASP A 272 23.57 29.24 3.51
CA ASP A 272 23.37 30.68 3.35
C ASP A 272 22.28 31.29 4.24
N GLY A 273 22.16 30.79 5.48
CA GLY A 273 21.14 31.26 6.42
C GLY A 273 19.78 30.56 6.31
N ILE A 274 19.57 29.76 5.26
CA ILE A 274 18.33 29.03 5.00
C ILE A 274 18.39 27.66 5.65
N TYR A 275 17.44 27.36 6.53
CA TYR A 275 17.27 26.04 7.09
C TYR A 275 16.46 25.15 6.14
N ILE A 276 16.75 23.86 6.11
CA ILE A 276 15.93 22.91 5.35
C ILE A 276 14.53 22.73 5.95
N SER A 277 14.35 23.01 7.25
CA SER A 277 13.08 23.05 7.98
C SER A 277 13.30 23.67 9.37
N ASP A 278 12.23 24.05 10.09
CA ASP A 278 12.30 24.44 11.50
C ASP A 278 12.50 23.22 12.44
N HIS A 279 12.54 22.02 11.86
CA HIS A 279 13.00 20.80 12.50
C HIS A 279 14.29 20.28 11.83
N TYR A 280 15.13 19.60 12.61
CA TYR A 280 16.26 18.84 12.11
C TYR A 280 15.81 17.39 11.81
N PRO A 281 16.07 16.87 10.59
CA PRO A 281 15.86 15.45 10.32
C PRO A 281 16.65 14.59 11.29
N ILE A 282 16.00 13.54 11.81
CA ILE A 282 16.68 12.47 12.56
C ILE A 282 16.70 11.20 11.75
N MET A 283 17.78 10.43 11.85
CA MET A 283 17.92 9.15 11.15
C MET A 283 18.53 8.10 12.06
N ALA A 284 17.97 6.90 12.01
CA ALA A 284 18.48 5.72 12.70
C ALA A 284 18.84 4.62 11.70
N ASP A 285 20.01 4.01 11.89
CA ASP A 285 20.45 2.82 11.15
C ASP A 285 20.00 1.59 11.92
N LEU A 286 18.84 1.02 11.54
CA LEU A 286 18.20 -0.05 12.28
C LEU A 286 18.55 -1.43 11.73
N SER A 287 18.91 -2.38 12.57
CA SER A 287 19.12 -3.77 12.14
C SER A 287 18.20 -4.76 12.85
N PHE A 288 17.81 -5.82 12.14
CA PHE A 288 16.89 -6.82 12.69
C PHE A 288 17.60 -7.74 13.70
N ARG A 289 17.07 -7.81 14.93
CA ARG A 289 17.50 -8.73 16.01
C ARG A 289 16.86 -10.12 15.96
N LEU A 290 16.17 -10.47 14.87
CA LEU A 290 15.35 -11.69 14.78
C LEU A 290 16.15 -12.96 15.14
N ASN A 291 17.35 -13.13 14.58
CA ASN A 291 18.16 -14.33 14.79
C ASN A 291 18.70 -14.44 16.23
N GLN A 292 19.04 -13.32 16.88
CA GLN A 292 19.56 -13.31 18.26
C GLN A 292 18.45 -13.64 19.27
N ARG A 293 17.24 -13.11 19.08
CA ARG A 293 16.11 -13.45 19.95
C ARG A 293 15.58 -14.87 19.72
N GLU A 294 15.65 -15.40 18.49
CA GLU A 294 15.38 -16.82 18.22
C GLU A 294 16.36 -17.74 18.96
N ALA A 295 17.65 -17.38 18.99
CA ALA A 295 18.68 -18.14 19.71
C ALA A 295 18.52 -18.11 21.23
N GLN A 296 17.98 -17.02 21.79
CA GLN A 296 17.77 -16.85 23.24
C GLN A 296 16.41 -17.35 23.74
N GLY A 297 15.54 -17.86 22.86
CA GLY A 297 14.18 -18.31 23.22
C GLY A 297 13.24 -17.19 23.70
N ALA A 298 13.68 -15.94 23.64
CA ALA A 298 12.95 -14.75 24.08
C ALA A 298 11.86 -14.31 23.09
N VAL A 299 11.86 -14.86 21.87
CA VAL A 299 10.74 -14.78 20.94
C VAL A 299 10.02 -16.12 21.00
N LYS A 300 8.76 -16.12 21.46
CA LYS A 300 7.83 -17.19 21.07
C LYS A 300 7.81 -17.16 19.55
N LYS A 301 8.50 -18.13 18.93
CA LYS A 301 8.75 -18.18 17.49
C LYS A 301 7.42 -17.98 16.75
N LEU A 302 7.19 -16.79 16.20
CA LEU A 302 6.16 -16.60 15.20
C LEU A 302 6.69 -17.31 13.95
N LYS A 303 6.18 -18.51 13.69
CA LYS A 303 6.89 -19.50 12.88
C LYS A 303 6.94 -19.15 11.38
N GLN A 304 6.10 -18.23 10.92
CA GLN A 304 5.93 -17.73 9.55
C GLN A 304 4.76 -16.72 9.52
N ASN A 305 4.47 -16.12 8.37
CA ASN A 305 3.19 -15.43 8.14
C ASN A 305 2.04 -16.42 8.06
N THR A 306 0.90 -16.05 8.63
CA THR A 306 -0.37 -16.69 8.32
C THR A 306 -0.62 -16.54 6.81
N PRO A 307 -0.92 -17.62 6.08
CA PRO A 307 -1.27 -17.52 4.67
C PRO A 307 -2.43 -16.55 4.44
N ALA A 308 -2.34 -15.75 3.39
CA ALA A 308 -3.42 -14.83 3.02
C ALA A 308 -4.70 -15.62 2.72
N PRO A 309 -5.86 -15.16 3.22
CA PRO A 309 -7.10 -15.84 2.90
C PRO A 309 -7.45 -15.59 1.43
N LEU A 310 -8.18 -16.52 0.83
CA LEU A 310 -8.74 -16.39 -0.50
C LEU A 310 -10.20 -15.97 -0.40
N ILE A 311 -10.59 -14.92 -1.13
CA ILE A 311 -11.97 -14.46 -1.23
C ILE A 311 -12.57 -15.04 -2.52
N GLU A 312 -13.73 -15.70 -2.42
CA GLU A 312 -14.44 -16.29 -3.56
C GLU A 312 -15.93 -15.91 -3.55
N PRO A 313 -16.53 -15.56 -4.70
CA PRO A 313 -15.87 -15.37 -5.99
C PRO A 313 -14.91 -14.17 -5.97
N GLN A 314 -13.99 -14.15 -6.93
CA GLN A 314 -13.05 -13.04 -7.20
C GLN A 314 -13.87 -11.77 -7.58
N PRO A 315 -13.27 -10.60 -7.96
CA PRO A 315 -14.05 -9.39 -8.17
C PRO A 315 -15.22 -9.65 -9.11
N LEU A 316 -16.42 -9.22 -8.72
CA LEU A 316 -17.63 -9.57 -9.47
C LEU A 316 -18.62 -8.41 -9.48
N CYS A 317 -19.34 -8.29 -10.58
CA CYS A 317 -20.55 -7.49 -10.68
C CYS A 317 -21.80 -8.37 -10.45
N PHE A 318 -22.77 -7.91 -9.65
CA PHE A 318 -23.95 -8.70 -9.30
C PHE A 318 -25.25 -7.88 -9.37
N TYR A 319 -26.40 -8.51 -9.66
CA TYR A 319 -27.69 -7.81 -9.71
C TYR A 319 -28.34 -7.61 -8.34
N ASP A 320 -28.67 -8.70 -7.64
CA ASP A 320 -29.39 -8.65 -6.37
C ASP A 320 -28.44 -8.68 -5.17
N SER A 321 -27.65 -9.74 -5.10
CA SER A 321 -26.62 -9.95 -4.08
C SER A 321 -25.57 -10.94 -4.56
N SER A 322 -24.38 -10.89 -3.97
CA SER A 322 -23.34 -11.92 -4.11
C SER A 322 -23.12 -12.64 -2.79
N LYS A 323 -22.97 -13.97 -2.83
CA LYS A 323 -22.61 -14.78 -1.67
C LYS A 323 -21.12 -15.04 -1.72
N VAL A 324 -20.40 -14.47 -0.77
CA VAL A 324 -18.94 -14.53 -0.68
C VAL A 324 -18.51 -15.51 0.40
N GLN A 325 -17.54 -16.34 0.05
CA GLN A 325 -16.83 -17.22 0.96
C GLN A 325 -15.40 -16.75 1.10
N ILE A 326 -14.83 -16.95 2.29
CA ILE A 326 -13.43 -16.68 2.56
C ILE A 326 -12.81 -17.99 3.06
N SER A 327 -11.74 -18.44 2.43
CA SER A 327 -11.00 -19.64 2.81
C SER A 327 -9.58 -19.25 3.21
N SER A 328 -8.90 -20.10 3.98
CA SER A 328 -7.49 -19.91 4.35
C SER A 328 -6.76 -21.24 4.27
N GLN A 329 -5.50 -21.19 3.84
CA GLN A 329 -4.58 -22.32 3.91
C GLN A 329 -4.00 -22.35 5.34
N GLY A 330 -4.47 -23.25 6.20
CA GLY A 330 -3.90 -23.41 7.56
C GLY A 330 -4.92 -23.81 8.61
N SER A 331 -4.58 -24.83 9.41
CA SER A 331 -5.39 -25.25 10.55
C SER A 331 -5.40 -24.19 11.65
N ASN A 332 -6.57 -23.94 12.26
CA ASN A 332 -6.73 -23.05 13.42
C ASN A 332 -6.48 -21.56 13.12
N THR A 333 -6.95 -21.09 11.96
CA THR A 333 -6.86 -19.70 11.51
C THR A 333 -8.19 -18.98 11.71
N ASN A 334 -8.15 -17.81 12.37
CA ASN A 334 -9.29 -16.90 12.44
C ASN A 334 -9.18 -15.88 11.31
N ILE A 335 -10.26 -15.68 10.57
CA ILE A 335 -10.34 -14.70 9.49
C ILE A 335 -11.24 -13.56 9.95
N TYR A 336 -10.75 -12.33 9.83
CA TYR A 336 -11.52 -11.13 10.12
C TYR A 336 -11.73 -10.34 8.83
N TYR A 337 -12.87 -9.66 8.72
CA TYR A 337 -13.21 -8.92 7.51
C TYR A 337 -13.93 -7.60 7.80
N THR A 338 -13.92 -6.73 6.79
CA THR A 338 -14.62 -5.43 6.77
C THR A 338 -15.28 -5.25 5.40
N LEU A 339 -16.38 -4.49 5.34
CA LEU A 339 -17.09 -4.17 4.09
C LEU A 339 -17.00 -2.68 3.71
N ASN A 340 -16.40 -1.88 4.59
CA ASN A 340 -16.20 -0.43 4.43
C ASN A 340 -14.81 -0.10 3.86
N GLY A 341 -13.97 -1.10 3.56
CA GLY A 341 -12.61 -0.92 3.06
C GLY A 341 -11.54 -0.68 4.12
N GLU A 342 -11.86 -0.75 5.42
CA GLU A 342 -10.85 -0.71 6.48
C GLU A 342 -10.03 -2.00 6.53
N ILE A 343 -8.78 -1.94 7.01
CA ILE A 343 -7.97 -3.16 7.17
C ILE A 343 -8.52 -3.97 8.35
N PRO A 344 -8.90 -5.25 8.14
CA PRO A 344 -9.45 -6.06 9.22
C PRO A 344 -8.41 -6.38 10.27
N ASP A 345 -8.87 -6.37 11.51
CA ASP A 345 -8.11 -6.74 12.68
C ASP A 345 -8.93 -7.65 13.62
N THR A 346 -8.37 -8.02 14.77
CA THR A 346 -9.04 -8.93 15.71
C THR A 346 -10.29 -8.34 16.38
N SER A 347 -10.54 -7.04 16.22
CA SER A 347 -11.78 -6.36 16.66
C SER A 347 -12.84 -6.27 15.56
N SER A 348 -12.46 -6.55 14.31
CA SER A 348 -13.36 -6.55 13.15
C SER A 348 -14.32 -7.75 13.17
N ALA A 349 -15.20 -7.85 12.18
CA ALA A 349 -16.14 -8.96 12.10
C ALA A 349 -15.40 -10.28 11.86
N LEU A 350 -15.57 -11.25 12.79
CA LEU A 350 -15.05 -12.61 12.62
C LEU A 350 -15.84 -13.32 11.51
N TYR A 351 -15.14 -13.86 10.53
CA TYR A 351 -15.70 -14.70 9.50
C TYR A 351 -15.95 -16.11 10.04
N ASN A 352 -17.23 -16.46 10.22
CA ASN A 352 -17.66 -17.79 10.65
C ASN A 352 -18.66 -18.44 9.69
N LYS A 353 -19.13 -17.70 8.68
CA LYS A 353 -20.06 -18.14 7.64
C LYS A 353 -19.96 -17.22 6.43
N ALA A 354 -20.44 -17.72 5.28
CA ALA A 354 -20.52 -16.94 4.06
C ALA A 354 -21.22 -15.58 4.25
N ILE A 355 -20.70 -14.55 3.60
CA ILE A 355 -21.18 -13.17 3.67
C ILE A 355 -22.11 -12.92 2.47
N THR A 356 -23.22 -12.20 2.68
CA THR A 356 -24.07 -11.73 1.57
C THR A 356 -23.84 -10.24 1.32
N ILE A 357 -23.23 -9.92 0.19
CA ILE A 357 -23.02 -8.54 -0.26
C ILE A 357 -24.24 -8.09 -1.05
N LYS A 358 -24.88 -6.99 -0.63
CA LYS A 358 -26.11 -6.46 -1.25
C LYS A 358 -25.93 -5.12 -1.96
N ASN A 359 -24.83 -4.44 -1.68
CA ASN A 359 -24.49 -3.10 -2.20
C ASN A 359 -23.04 -3.12 -2.68
N SER A 360 -22.70 -2.21 -3.60
CA SER A 360 -21.31 -2.01 -4.02
C SER A 360 -20.43 -1.66 -2.81
N GLY A 361 -19.20 -2.18 -2.78
CA GLY A 361 -18.28 -1.95 -1.67
C GLY A 361 -16.97 -2.71 -1.83
N GLN A 362 -16.09 -2.51 -0.85
CA GLN A 362 -14.81 -3.19 -0.77
C GLN A 362 -14.80 -4.14 0.42
N LEU A 363 -14.71 -5.43 0.15
CA LEU A 363 -14.48 -6.46 1.14
C LEU A 363 -12.97 -6.58 1.36
N LYS A 364 -12.49 -6.34 2.57
CA LYS A 364 -11.13 -6.72 2.96
C LYS A 364 -11.18 -7.88 3.93
N ALA A 365 -10.22 -8.80 3.82
CA ALA A 365 -10.08 -9.93 4.73
C ALA A 365 -8.62 -10.13 5.15
N ARG A 366 -8.43 -10.56 6.39
CA ARG A 366 -7.10 -10.83 6.96
C ARG A 366 -7.16 -12.02 7.90
N ALA A 367 -6.17 -12.89 7.79
CA ALA A 367 -6.08 -14.13 8.54
C ALA A 367 -5.09 -13.99 9.71
N PHE A 368 -5.46 -14.58 10.84
CA PHE A 368 -4.72 -14.57 12.10
C PHE A 368 -4.61 -15.99 12.63
N GLN A 369 -3.39 -16.47 12.82
CA GLN A 369 -3.11 -17.77 13.41
C GLN A 369 -2.23 -17.62 14.64
N HIS A 370 -2.49 -18.43 15.67
CA HIS A 370 -1.72 -18.41 16.90
C HIS A 370 -0.24 -18.71 16.64
N ASN A 371 0.64 -17.91 17.23
CA ASN A 371 2.09 -17.96 17.02
C ASN A 371 2.53 -17.79 15.54
N MET A 372 1.82 -16.97 14.76
CA MET A 372 2.24 -16.53 13.42
C MET A 372 1.97 -15.03 13.24
N TYR A 373 2.68 -14.39 12.32
CA TYR A 373 2.31 -13.02 11.93
C TYR A 373 0.96 -13.03 11.19
N PRO A 374 0.13 -11.98 11.32
CA PRO A 374 -1.08 -11.86 10.50
C PRO A 374 -0.75 -11.92 9.02
N SER A 375 -1.69 -12.41 8.22
CA SER A 375 -1.53 -12.45 6.78
C SER A 375 -1.46 -11.04 6.18
N ALA A 376 -1.01 -10.96 4.93
CA ALA A 376 -1.34 -9.82 4.08
C ALA A 376 -2.87 -9.64 4.01
N THR A 377 -3.32 -8.40 3.88
CA THR A 377 -4.75 -8.12 3.69
C THR A 377 -5.11 -8.35 2.23
N VAL A 378 -6.07 -9.23 1.98
CA VAL A 378 -6.69 -9.36 0.66
C VAL A 378 -7.86 -8.39 0.56
N SER A 379 -8.02 -7.81 -0.61
CA SER A 379 -9.01 -6.75 -0.86
C SER A 379 -9.74 -7.05 -2.15
N GLN A 380 -11.07 -7.08 -2.08
CA GLN A 380 -11.93 -7.46 -3.18
C GLN A 380 -13.05 -6.43 -3.38
N GLN A 381 -13.16 -5.91 -4.61
CA GLN A 381 -14.25 -5.00 -4.98
C GLN A 381 -15.45 -5.79 -5.52
N TYR A 382 -16.65 -5.39 -5.08
CA TYR A 382 -17.92 -5.91 -5.55
C TYR A 382 -18.80 -4.76 -6.02
N ILE A 383 -19.40 -4.90 -7.21
CA ILE A 383 -20.21 -3.86 -7.83
C ILE A 383 -21.63 -4.34 -8.05
N LYS A 384 -22.60 -3.64 -7.48
CA LYS A 384 -24.01 -3.89 -7.78
C LYS A 384 -24.35 -3.31 -9.16
N LYS A 385 -24.82 -4.15 -10.07
CA LYS A 385 -25.33 -3.78 -11.39
C LYS A 385 -26.66 -3.06 -11.23
N ILE A 386 -26.72 -1.82 -11.72
CA ILE A 386 -27.99 -1.10 -11.87
C ILE A 386 -28.55 -1.45 -13.25
N PRO A 387 -29.77 -2.02 -13.35
CA PRO A 387 -30.38 -2.30 -14.65
C PRO A 387 -30.50 -1.02 -15.48
N THR A 388 -29.99 -1.05 -16.70
CA THR A 388 -30.10 0.06 -17.65
C THR A 388 -30.91 -0.35 -18.88
N LYS A 389 -31.38 0.65 -19.64
CA LYS A 389 -32.02 0.43 -20.95
C LYS A 389 -31.00 0.33 -22.09
N ALA A 390 -29.70 0.36 -21.77
CA ALA A 390 -28.64 0.26 -22.77
C ALA A 390 -28.71 -1.11 -23.45
N ARG A 391 -28.66 -1.11 -24.78
CA ARG A 391 -28.52 -2.34 -25.56
C ARG A 391 -27.18 -2.31 -26.27
N LEU A 392 -26.38 -3.36 -26.10
CA LEU A 392 -25.25 -3.61 -26.97
C LEU A 392 -25.79 -3.87 -28.38
N ILE A 393 -25.46 -3.00 -29.33
CA ILE A 393 -25.94 -3.07 -30.71
C ILE A 393 -24.88 -3.58 -31.67
N GLU A 394 -23.60 -3.45 -31.31
CA GLU A 394 -22.50 -3.87 -32.17
C GLU A 394 -21.23 -4.14 -31.36
N VAL A 395 -20.44 -5.11 -31.82
CA VAL A 395 -19.07 -5.39 -31.36
C VAL A 395 -18.18 -5.54 -32.59
N ILE A 396 -17.09 -4.78 -32.63
CA ILE A 396 -16.20 -4.70 -33.79
C ILE A 396 -14.75 -4.87 -33.33
N PRO A 397 -13.96 -5.82 -33.87
CA PRO A 397 -14.40 -6.92 -34.73
C PRO A 397 -15.35 -7.89 -33.99
N GLN A 398 -15.92 -8.85 -34.72
CA GLN A 398 -16.62 -9.96 -34.06
C GLN A 398 -15.63 -10.74 -33.18
N PRO A 399 -16.08 -11.24 -32.01
CA PRO A 399 -15.22 -12.05 -31.16
C PRO A 399 -14.81 -13.35 -31.85
N ASP A 400 -13.70 -13.92 -31.40
CA ASP A 400 -13.18 -15.18 -31.93
C ASP A 400 -14.16 -16.34 -31.65
N GLU A 401 -14.40 -17.18 -32.66
CA GLU A 401 -15.36 -18.29 -32.58
C GLU A 401 -15.04 -19.27 -31.44
N GLN A 402 -13.77 -19.39 -31.03
CA GLN A 402 -13.37 -20.20 -29.87
C GLN A 402 -14.07 -19.76 -28.58
N TYR A 403 -14.34 -18.47 -28.44
CA TYR A 403 -14.92 -17.85 -27.26
C TYR A 403 -16.28 -17.20 -27.56
N PHE A 404 -16.91 -17.54 -28.68
CA PHE A 404 -18.17 -16.92 -29.08
C PHE A 404 -19.20 -17.95 -29.51
N SER A 405 -20.20 -18.13 -28.65
CA SER A 405 -21.33 -19.04 -28.90
C SER A 405 -22.43 -18.42 -29.79
N GLY A 406 -22.17 -17.27 -30.42
CA GLY A 406 -23.17 -16.49 -31.15
C GLY A 406 -24.03 -15.57 -30.25
N SER A 407 -23.66 -15.40 -28.99
CA SER A 407 -24.37 -14.58 -28.02
C SER A 407 -23.42 -13.75 -27.15
N TYR A 408 -23.79 -12.50 -26.89
CA TYR A 408 -23.07 -11.59 -25.98
C TYR A 408 -23.58 -11.68 -24.52
N ALA A 409 -24.41 -12.68 -24.20
CA ALA A 409 -25.01 -12.81 -22.86
C ALA A 409 -23.95 -12.87 -21.74
N ALA A 410 -22.79 -13.47 -22.02
CA ALA A 410 -21.67 -13.52 -21.09
C ALA A 410 -21.29 -12.14 -20.55
N LEU A 411 -21.28 -11.10 -21.40
CA LEU A 411 -20.95 -9.72 -21.00
C LEU A 411 -21.97 -9.08 -20.04
N PHE A 412 -23.08 -9.76 -19.73
CA PHE A 412 -24.14 -9.21 -18.89
C PHE A 412 -24.73 -10.18 -17.87
N ASP A 413 -24.32 -11.44 -17.80
CA ASP A 413 -25.05 -12.46 -17.04
C ASP A 413 -24.77 -12.45 -15.52
N GLY A 414 -23.79 -11.65 -15.07
CA GLY A 414 -23.38 -11.61 -13.66
C GLY A 414 -22.55 -12.82 -13.23
N GLN A 415 -22.11 -13.65 -14.18
CA GLN A 415 -21.25 -14.80 -13.94
C GLN A 415 -19.81 -14.45 -14.28
N GLN A 416 -18.89 -15.00 -13.51
CA GLN A 416 -17.46 -14.86 -13.74
C GLN A 416 -16.94 -16.09 -14.47
N GLY A 417 -16.10 -15.86 -15.48
CA GLY A 417 -15.45 -16.96 -16.17
C GLY A 417 -14.40 -17.65 -15.31
N SER A 418 -14.10 -18.90 -15.61
CA SER A 418 -13.10 -19.69 -14.92
C SER A 418 -11.70 -19.26 -15.33
N ILE A 419 -10.81 -19.20 -14.34
CA ILE A 419 -9.39 -18.94 -14.54
C ILE A 419 -8.64 -20.10 -15.22
N ASP A 420 -9.13 -21.33 -15.03
CA ASP A 420 -8.48 -22.55 -15.53
C ASP A 420 -9.27 -23.23 -16.65
N GLN A 421 -10.57 -22.93 -16.80
CA GLN A 421 -11.47 -23.55 -17.78
C GLN A 421 -11.99 -22.52 -18.79
N PHE A 422 -11.37 -22.48 -19.95
CA PHE A 422 -11.61 -21.45 -20.97
C PHE A 422 -12.82 -21.72 -21.88
N ASN A 423 -13.43 -22.91 -21.80
CA ASN A 423 -14.57 -23.33 -22.62
C ASN A 423 -15.90 -23.35 -21.83
N ASP A 424 -15.99 -22.54 -20.79
CA ASP A 424 -17.11 -22.52 -19.84
C ASP A 424 -18.30 -21.64 -20.28
N LYS A 425 -18.18 -20.99 -21.44
CA LYS A 425 -19.13 -20.06 -22.10
C LYS A 425 -19.22 -18.65 -21.51
N TYR A 426 -18.45 -18.34 -20.46
CA TYR A 426 -18.53 -17.05 -19.76
C TYR A 426 -17.52 -16.02 -20.28
N TRP A 427 -16.66 -16.42 -21.22
CA TRP A 427 -15.68 -15.53 -21.85
C TRP A 427 -16.14 -15.08 -23.23
N ILE A 428 -15.91 -13.80 -23.55
CA ILE A 428 -15.84 -13.27 -24.91
C ILE A 428 -14.37 -12.94 -25.20
N GLY A 429 -13.84 -13.52 -26.29
CA GLY A 429 -12.41 -13.48 -26.59
C GLY A 429 -12.04 -12.76 -27.88
N PHE A 430 -10.91 -12.06 -27.86
CA PHE A 430 -10.33 -11.39 -29.02
C PHE A 430 -8.82 -11.65 -29.07
N ASN A 431 -8.28 -11.94 -30.26
CA ASN A 431 -6.87 -12.30 -30.43
C ASN A 431 -6.11 -11.22 -31.18
N GLY A 432 -5.29 -10.43 -30.47
CA GLY A 432 -4.44 -9.40 -31.07
C GLY A 432 -5.18 -8.21 -31.70
N THR A 433 -6.49 -8.07 -31.48
CA THR A 433 -7.30 -6.97 -32.04
C THR A 433 -7.81 -6.03 -30.96
N ASP A 434 -7.84 -4.74 -31.29
CA ASP A 434 -8.59 -3.73 -30.54
C ASP A 434 -10.09 -3.90 -30.83
N ASN A 435 -10.93 -3.60 -29.84
CA ASN A 435 -12.36 -3.92 -29.92
C ASN A 435 -13.24 -2.76 -29.46
N ASP A 436 -14.26 -2.45 -30.24
CA ASP A 436 -15.29 -1.46 -29.92
C ASP A 436 -16.58 -2.15 -29.50
N PHE A 437 -17.12 -1.79 -28.34
CA PHE A 437 -18.46 -2.16 -27.89
C PHE A 437 -19.38 -0.96 -27.99
N LEU A 438 -20.43 -1.07 -28.81
CA LEU A 438 -21.35 0.03 -29.06
C LEU A 438 -22.71 -0.21 -28.39
N PHE A 439 -23.12 0.73 -27.56
CA PHE A 439 -24.39 0.70 -26.84
C PHE A 439 -25.34 1.79 -27.34
N ASP A 440 -26.63 1.45 -27.49
CA ASP A 440 -27.75 2.37 -27.72
C ASP A 440 -28.69 2.36 -26.52
N PHE A 441 -28.83 3.51 -25.86
CA PHE A 441 -29.73 3.71 -24.73
C PHE A 441 -31.17 4.02 -25.15
N LYS A 442 -31.45 4.06 -26.46
CA LYS A 442 -32.72 4.45 -27.10
C LYS A 442 -33.11 5.92 -26.92
N GLN A 443 -32.61 6.57 -25.87
CA GLN A 443 -32.79 7.98 -25.57
C GLN A 443 -31.55 8.55 -24.87
N ARG A 444 -31.42 9.88 -24.85
CA ARG A 444 -30.34 10.54 -24.12
C ARG A 444 -30.46 10.27 -22.62
N SER A 445 -29.49 9.54 -22.08
CA SER A 445 -29.45 9.06 -20.70
C SER A 445 -28.21 9.56 -19.99
N ASN A 446 -28.28 9.72 -18.67
CA ASN A 446 -27.11 10.03 -17.86
C ASN A 446 -26.29 8.74 -17.69
N ILE A 447 -24.97 8.85 -17.84
CA ILE A 447 -24.00 7.75 -17.72
C ILE A 447 -22.86 8.27 -16.85
N ARG A 448 -22.44 7.49 -15.87
CA ARG A 448 -21.48 7.85 -14.83
C ARG A 448 -20.26 6.96 -14.81
N GLU A 449 -20.39 5.70 -15.16
CA GLU A 449 -19.27 4.79 -15.03
C GLU A 449 -19.41 3.58 -15.91
N VAL A 450 -18.26 3.03 -16.27
CA VAL A 450 -18.16 1.73 -16.91
C VAL A 450 -17.24 0.87 -16.07
N TYR A 451 -17.61 -0.39 -15.89
CA TYR A 451 -16.72 -1.43 -15.41
C TYR A 451 -16.51 -2.48 -16.50
N LEU A 452 -15.29 -2.94 -16.66
CA LEU A 452 -14.92 -4.05 -17.52
C LEU A 452 -14.23 -5.12 -16.67
N SER A 453 -14.80 -6.31 -16.62
CA SER A 453 -14.17 -7.48 -16.01
C SER A 453 -13.41 -8.27 -17.06
N CYS A 454 -12.15 -8.60 -16.78
CA CYS A 454 -11.30 -9.36 -17.69
C CYS A 454 -10.30 -10.24 -16.95
N LEU A 455 -9.71 -11.19 -17.68
CA LEU A 455 -8.66 -12.06 -17.16
C LEU A 455 -7.27 -11.57 -17.56
N SER A 456 -6.30 -11.75 -16.66
CA SER A 456 -4.89 -11.90 -17.01
C SER A 456 -4.45 -13.33 -16.72
N HIS A 457 -3.86 -13.97 -17.71
CA HIS A 457 -3.25 -15.28 -17.57
C HIS A 457 -2.12 -15.43 -18.59
N PRO A 458 -0.94 -14.85 -18.34
CA PRO A 458 0.14 -14.78 -19.34
C PRO A 458 0.60 -16.15 -19.84
N ALA A 459 0.64 -17.18 -18.99
CA ALA A 459 0.95 -18.55 -19.44
C ALA A 459 -0.04 -19.11 -20.51
N LYS A 460 -1.23 -18.53 -20.63
CA LYS A 460 -2.26 -18.81 -21.64
C LYS A 460 -2.41 -17.67 -22.66
N TRP A 461 -1.44 -16.76 -22.67
CA TRP A 461 -1.31 -15.61 -23.57
C TRP A 461 -2.42 -14.58 -23.38
N VAL A 462 -3.15 -14.64 -22.26
CA VAL A 462 -4.24 -13.70 -21.94
C VAL A 462 -3.66 -12.52 -21.17
N ALA A 463 -3.92 -11.31 -21.66
CA ALA A 463 -3.44 -10.07 -21.06
C ALA A 463 -4.60 -9.10 -20.78
N THR A 464 -4.40 -8.23 -19.79
CA THR A 464 -5.25 -7.04 -19.63
C THR A 464 -5.10 -6.12 -20.83
N PRO A 465 -6.12 -5.31 -21.16
CA PRO A 465 -6.01 -4.33 -22.22
C PRO A 465 -4.91 -3.30 -21.93
N SER A 466 -4.28 -2.72 -22.96
CA SER A 466 -3.31 -1.63 -22.79
C SER A 466 -3.97 -0.29 -22.50
N MET A 467 -5.20 -0.10 -23.00
CA MET A 467 -5.96 1.13 -22.84
C MET A 467 -7.45 0.86 -23.02
N ILE A 468 -8.28 1.64 -22.33
CA ILE A 468 -9.72 1.74 -22.56
C ILE A 468 -10.06 3.20 -22.81
N GLU A 469 -10.84 3.46 -23.87
CA GLU A 469 -11.38 4.78 -24.16
C GLU A 469 -12.90 4.76 -24.15
N ILE A 470 -13.49 5.79 -23.55
CA ILE A 470 -14.93 6.00 -23.53
C ILE A 470 -15.26 7.16 -24.45
N SER A 471 -16.13 6.90 -25.41
CA SER A 471 -16.67 7.91 -26.31
C SER A 471 -18.20 7.92 -26.30
N ILE A 472 -18.79 9.08 -26.49
CA ILE A 472 -20.24 9.27 -26.49
C ILE A 472 -20.73 9.90 -27.78
N SER A 473 -21.98 9.60 -28.15
CA SER A 473 -22.65 10.21 -29.29
C SER A 473 -24.15 10.44 -29.05
N ASN A 474 -24.74 11.41 -29.74
CA ASN A 474 -26.20 11.60 -29.80
C ASN A 474 -26.80 11.17 -31.14
N ASP A 475 -26.01 11.13 -32.22
CA ASP A 475 -26.44 10.79 -33.59
C ASP A 475 -26.07 9.35 -34.00
N GLY A 476 -25.18 8.69 -33.24
CA GLY A 476 -24.68 7.35 -33.53
C GLY A 476 -23.58 7.34 -34.61
N ILE A 477 -23.18 8.51 -35.13
CA ILE A 477 -22.22 8.69 -36.23
C ILE A 477 -20.96 9.37 -35.70
N THR A 478 -21.12 10.50 -35.03
CA THR A 478 -20.01 11.31 -34.51
C THR A 478 -19.78 10.98 -33.04
N TYR A 479 -18.63 10.40 -32.72
CA TYR A 479 -18.27 10.05 -31.35
C TYR A 479 -17.25 11.04 -30.78
N LYS A 480 -17.53 11.54 -29.58
CA LYS A 480 -16.61 12.38 -28.81
C LYS A 480 -16.02 11.56 -27.67
N LYS A 481 -14.69 11.46 -27.62
CA LYS A 481 -13.96 10.87 -26.50
C LYS A 481 -14.12 11.72 -25.24
N ILE A 482 -14.41 11.08 -24.10
CA ILE A 482 -14.64 11.72 -22.80
C ILE A 482 -13.81 11.15 -21.67
N HIS A 483 -13.23 9.96 -21.83
CA HIS A 483 -12.39 9.33 -20.84
C HIS A 483 -11.37 8.39 -21.52
N THR A 484 -10.20 8.28 -20.92
CA THR A 484 -9.14 7.34 -21.30
C THR A 484 -8.51 6.80 -20.02
N ALA A 485 -8.33 5.49 -19.94
CA ALA A 485 -7.59 4.81 -18.89
C ALA A 485 -6.54 3.90 -19.53
N SER A 486 -5.28 4.02 -19.11
CA SER A 486 -4.17 3.20 -19.63
C SER A 486 -3.74 2.20 -18.57
N TYR A 487 -3.39 1.00 -19.01
CA TYR A 487 -2.98 -0.10 -18.14
C TYR A 487 -1.70 -0.73 -18.68
N GLN A 488 -0.87 -1.21 -17.77
CA GLN A 488 0.34 -1.94 -18.12
C GLN A 488 0.09 -3.43 -17.91
N ALA A 489 0.05 -4.20 -19.00
CA ALA A 489 -0.09 -5.65 -18.92
C ALA A 489 1.15 -6.28 -18.27
N SER A 490 0.93 -7.15 -17.28
CA SER A 490 1.97 -8.06 -16.77
C SER A 490 2.02 -9.30 -17.64
N PHE A 491 3.24 -9.72 -18.00
CA PHE A 491 3.49 -10.95 -18.75
C PHE A 491 4.27 -11.99 -17.92
N ASP A 492 4.13 -11.94 -16.59
CA ASP A 492 4.65 -12.96 -15.68
C ASP A 492 3.79 -14.25 -15.77
N GLU A 493 4.36 -15.30 -16.35
CA GLU A 493 3.69 -16.58 -16.59
C GLU A 493 3.36 -17.35 -15.30
N SER A 494 3.83 -16.91 -14.13
CA SER A 494 3.48 -17.49 -12.83
C SER A 494 2.18 -16.94 -12.23
N GLN A 495 1.60 -15.89 -12.83
CA GLN A 495 0.46 -15.18 -12.28
C GLN A 495 -0.81 -15.39 -13.12
N SER A 496 -1.95 -15.47 -12.46
CA SER A 496 -3.26 -15.41 -13.11
C SER A 496 -4.25 -14.72 -12.17
N GLN A 497 -5.08 -13.83 -12.71
CA GLN A 497 -5.96 -12.99 -11.91
C GLN A 497 -7.11 -12.40 -12.73
N HIS A 498 -8.29 -12.28 -12.11
CA HIS A 498 -9.39 -11.45 -12.60
C HIS A 498 -9.20 -9.98 -12.23
N HIS A 499 -9.45 -9.10 -13.19
CA HIS A 499 -9.36 -7.66 -13.05
C HIS A 499 -10.74 -7.05 -13.24
N LEU A 500 -11.10 -6.12 -12.35
CA LEU A 500 -12.26 -5.25 -12.53
C LEU A 500 -11.79 -3.82 -12.79
N LEU A 501 -11.78 -3.45 -14.07
CA LEU A 501 -11.30 -2.16 -14.54
C LEU A 501 -12.44 -1.14 -14.44
N HIS A 502 -12.18 0.01 -13.82
CA HIS A 502 -13.18 1.04 -13.56
C HIS A 502 -12.85 2.33 -14.31
N MET A 503 -13.82 2.83 -15.08
CA MET A 503 -13.74 4.08 -15.83
C MET A 503 -14.82 5.06 -15.34
N PRO A 504 -14.51 5.95 -14.38
CA PRO A 504 -15.45 6.95 -13.88
C PRO A 504 -15.53 8.18 -14.78
N PHE A 505 -16.75 8.63 -15.10
CA PHE A 505 -17.00 9.86 -15.84
C PHE A 505 -18.39 10.43 -15.52
N LYS A 506 -18.80 11.52 -16.18
CA LYS A 506 -20.20 11.99 -16.12
C LYS A 506 -20.58 12.52 -17.49
N ALA A 507 -21.58 11.90 -18.11
CA ALA A 507 -22.00 12.26 -19.46
C ALA A 507 -23.51 12.12 -19.63
N ARG A 508 -24.04 12.77 -20.67
CA ARG A 508 -25.43 12.59 -21.11
C ARG A 508 -25.51 12.41 -22.62
N ALA A 509 -25.76 11.19 -23.05
CA ALA A 509 -25.71 10.78 -24.45
C ALA A 509 -26.72 9.66 -24.76
N ARG A 510 -26.97 9.41 -26.05
CA ARG A 510 -27.80 8.27 -26.49
C ARG A 510 -26.94 7.03 -26.77
N TYR A 511 -25.73 7.24 -27.28
CA TYR A 511 -24.81 6.17 -27.64
C TYR A 511 -23.54 6.26 -26.81
N LEU A 512 -23.00 5.10 -26.46
CA LEU A 512 -21.74 4.93 -25.77
C LEU A 512 -20.89 3.93 -26.56
N LYS A 513 -19.66 4.30 -26.85
CA LYS A 513 -18.64 3.43 -27.43
C LYS A 513 -17.54 3.20 -26.41
N ILE A 514 -17.25 1.94 -26.11
CA ILE A 514 -16.15 1.51 -25.27
C ILE A 514 -15.11 0.90 -26.20
N SER A 515 -13.99 1.58 -26.38
CA SER A 515 -12.87 1.11 -27.20
C SER A 515 -11.83 0.47 -26.29
N VAL A 516 -11.56 -0.81 -26.46
CA VAL A 516 -10.64 -1.61 -25.64
C VAL A 516 -9.45 -2.03 -26.50
N TYR A 517 -8.29 -1.50 -26.16
CA TYR A 517 -7.06 -1.71 -26.92
C TYR A 517 -6.30 -2.92 -26.37
N ASN A 518 -5.90 -3.83 -27.26
CA ASN A 518 -5.19 -5.05 -26.91
C ASN A 518 -3.78 -4.74 -26.38
N ALA A 519 -3.19 -5.65 -25.60
CA ALA A 519 -1.82 -5.48 -25.13
C ALA A 519 -0.77 -5.66 -26.24
N GLY A 520 -1.17 -6.12 -27.42
CA GLY A 520 -0.34 -6.33 -28.58
C GLY A 520 0.34 -7.70 -28.56
N LEU A 521 1.59 -7.73 -29.02
CA LEU A 521 2.37 -8.97 -29.08
C LEU A 521 3.03 -9.29 -27.74
N LEU A 522 3.13 -10.58 -27.43
CA LEU A 522 3.83 -11.08 -26.25
C LEU A 522 5.31 -10.65 -26.29
N PRO A 523 5.86 -10.11 -25.18
CA PRO A 523 7.20 -9.52 -25.16
C PRO A 523 8.31 -10.57 -25.34
N ALA A 524 9.54 -10.12 -25.60
CA ALA A 524 10.70 -10.99 -25.81
C ALA A 524 11.01 -11.92 -24.62
N THR A 525 10.57 -11.55 -23.41
CA THR A 525 10.73 -12.30 -22.18
C THR A 525 9.73 -13.45 -22.02
N HIS A 526 8.68 -13.48 -22.83
CA HIS A 526 7.61 -14.47 -22.74
C HIS A 526 7.96 -15.75 -23.52
N SER A 527 7.54 -16.92 -23.03
CA SER A 527 7.80 -18.23 -23.67
C SER A 527 7.31 -18.29 -25.12
N ALA A 528 6.14 -17.70 -25.39
CA ALA A 528 5.54 -17.58 -26.70
C ALA A 528 5.74 -16.20 -27.38
N LYS A 529 6.87 -15.53 -27.12
CA LYS A 529 7.19 -14.19 -27.66
C LYS A 529 6.77 -13.97 -29.12
N GLY A 530 6.29 -12.77 -29.42
CA GLY A 530 5.90 -12.36 -30.78
C GLY A 530 4.52 -12.84 -31.24
N ASN A 531 3.86 -13.75 -30.51
CA ASN A 531 2.45 -14.08 -30.78
C ASN A 531 1.52 -12.97 -30.25
N PRO A 532 0.33 -12.78 -30.84
CA PRO A 532 -0.67 -11.87 -30.31
C PRO A 532 -1.17 -12.32 -28.93
N SER A 533 -1.50 -11.36 -28.08
CA SER A 533 -2.15 -11.62 -26.80
C SER A 533 -3.68 -11.72 -26.96
N TRP A 534 -4.27 -12.62 -26.19
CA TRP A 534 -5.71 -12.74 -26.03
C TRP A 534 -6.23 -11.70 -25.04
N LEU A 535 -7.39 -11.14 -25.35
CA LEU A 535 -8.22 -10.38 -24.43
C LEU A 535 -9.48 -11.20 -24.15
N LEU A 536 -9.70 -11.58 -22.88
CA LEU A 536 -10.92 -12.28 -22.46
C LEU A 536 -11.73 -11.40 -21.49
N ILE A 537 -12.98 -11.15 -21.84
CA ILE A 537 -13.92 -10.29 -21.09
C ILE A 537 -15.11 -11.15 -20.69
N ASP A 538 -15.44 -11.15 -19.40
CA ASP A 538 -16.61 -11.84 -18.85
C ASP A 538 -17.69 -10.87 -18.37
N GLU A 539 -17.42 -9.56 -18.27
CA GLU A 539 -18.47 -8.63 -17.84
C GLU A 539 -18.27 -7.19 -18.32
N LEU A 540 -19.36 -6.57 -18.77
CA LEU A 540 -19.43 -5.13 -19.03
C LEU A 540 -20.60 -4.51 -18.27
N VAL A 541 -20.29 -3.53 -17.43
CA VAL A 541 -21.27 -2.80 -16.63
C VAL A 541 -21.26 -1.35 -17.03
N VAL A 542 -22.44 -0.81 -17.34
CA VAL A 542 -22.63 0.59 -17.70
C VAL A 542 -23.71 1.16 -16.79
N GLN A 543 -23.43 2.25 -16.05
CA GLN A 543 -24.35 2.86 -15.09
C GLN A 543 -24.38 4.38 -15.17
#